data_AF-A0A397F7J0-F1
#
_entry.id   AF-A0A397F7J0-F1
#
_cell.length_a   1.000
_cell.length_b   1.000
_cell.length_c   1.000
_cell.angle_alpha   90.00
_cell.angle_beta   90.00
_cell.angle_gamma   90.00
#
_symmetry.space_group_name_H-M   'P 1'
#
loop_
_entity.id
_entity.type
_entity.pdbx_description
1 polymer ?
#
loop_
_entity_poly.entity_id
_entity_poly.type
_entity_poly.pdbx_seq_one_letter_code
_entity_poly.pdbx_strand_id
1 'polypeptide(L)'
;MQLDSTQSVLPKQDIVPSVHQVITDARAKDPQAKLLPITGFGAETFDKILLDPPCSALGLRPRLVHACNLTELEQYSNMQRNFLWAAVFLLKPGGTLVYSTCTVNPKENEQMVAHALESYPLELVGQSPVLGEPGLVNQGLSADQAAKVQRFDPASASDTMGFFCAKFVKTKSIRETTSSQNN
;
A
#
# COMPACT_ATOMS: atom_id res chain seq x y z
N MET A 1 -7.88 28.61 -6.16
CA MET A 1 -8.60 27.40 -5.73
C MET A 1 -7.58 26.49 -5.08
N GLN A 2 -7.46 26.55 -3.75
CA GLN A 2 -6.54 25.69 -3.00
C GLN A 2 -7.15 24.29 -2.97
N LEU A 3 -6.46 23.32 -3.58
CA LEU A 3 -6.80 21.91 -3.47
C LEU A 3 -6.43 21.45 -2.05
N ASP A 4 -7.40 21.53 -1.16
CA ASP A 4 -7.31 20.94 0.17
C ASP A 4 -7.56 19.44 0.05
N SER A 5 -6.49 18.66 0.21
CA SER A 5 -6.50 17.19 0.13
C SER A 5 -7.25 16.52 1.30
N THR A 6 -7.82 17.29 2.24
CA THR A 6 -8.63 16.76 3.34
C THR A 6 -10.11 16.57 2.99
N GLN A 7 -10.58 16.98 1.81
CA GLN A 7 -11.95 16.66 1.38
C GLN A 7 -12.06 15.18 1.01
N SER A 8 -12.51 14.40 1.98
CA SER A 8 -12.81 12.97 1.87
C SER A 8 -13.76 12.66 0.70
N VAL A 9 -13.44 11.62 -0.07
CA VAL A 9 -14.25 11.09 -1.19
C VAL A 9 -15.40 10.20 -0.69
N LEU A 10 -15.59 10.08 0.63
CA LEU A 10 -16.66 9.29 1.22
C LEU A 10 -18.04 9.93 0.95
N PRO A 11 -19.10 9.12 0.75
CA PRO A 11 -20.45 9.64 0.55
C PRO A 11 -20.83 10.55 1.72
N LYS A 12 -21.37 11.74 1.40
CA LYS A 12 -21.81 12.80 2.31
C LYS A 12 -22.98 12.42 3.24
N GLN A 13 -23.12 11.15 3.61
CA GLN A 13 -24.24 10.69 4.43
C GLN A 13 -23.93 10.81 5.93
N ASP A 14 -22.66 10.88 6.33
CA ASP A 14 -22.23 11.23 7.68
C ASP A 14 -21.21 12.37 7.62
N ILE A 15 -21.51 13.51 8.25
CA ILE A 15 -20.55 14.61 8.41
C ILE A 15 -19.54 14.16 9.47
N VAL A 16 -18.44 13.56 9.03
CA VAL A 16 -17.35 13.19 9.92
C VAL A 16 -16.54 14.46 10.23
N PRO A 17 -16.36 14.85 11.50
CA PRO A 17 -15.58 16.02 11.84
C PRO A 17 -14.14 15.85 11.37
N SER A 18 -13.53 16.92 10.84
CA SER A 18 -12.12 16.90 10.45
C SER A 18 -11.24 16.71 11.69
N VAL A 19 -10.01 16.21 11.50
CA VAL A 19 -9.03 16.08 12.59
C VAL A 19 -8.83 17.43 13.30
N HIS A 20 -8.83 18.54 12.56
CA HIS A 20 -8.76 19.87 13.15
C HIS A 20 -9.97 20.16 14.04
N GLN A 21 -11.20 19.90 13.57
CA GLN A 21 -12.42 20.12 14.35
C GLN A 21 -12.41 19.27 15.63
N VAL A 22 -12.05 17.98 15.53
CA VAL A 22 -11.93 17.08 16.68
C VAL A 22 -10.95 17.64 17.72
N ILE A 23 -9.78 18.12 17.30
CA ILE A 23 -8.77 18.69 18.21
C ILE A 23 -9.27 20.00 18.84
N THR A 24 -9.90 20.87 18.06
CA THR A 24 -10.45 22.15 18.55
C THR A 24 -11.55 21.91 19.57
N ASP A 25 -12.48 21.01 19.28
CA ASP A 25 -13.60 20.68 20.16
C ASP A 25 -13.13 20.02 21.46
N ALA A 26 -12.10 19.15 21.37
CA ALA A 26 -11.46 18.57 22.54
C ALA A 26 -10.80 19.65 23.42
N ARG A 27 -10.08 20.59 22.81
CA ARG A 27 -9.41 21.70 23.51
C ARG A 27 -10.38 22.73 24.09
N ALA A 28 -11.53 22.93 23.47
CA ALA A 28 -12.59 23.81 23.98
C ALA A 28 -13.20 23.25 25.28
N LYS A 29 -13.25 21.92 25.42
CA LYS A 29 -13.75 21.23 26.63
C LYS A 29 -12.68 21.07 27.71
N ASP A 30 -11.46 20.75 27.29
CA ASP A 30 -10.29 20.62 28.17
C ASP A 30 -9.10 21.34 27.52
N PRO A 31 -8.68 22.51 28.03
CA PRO A 31 -7.54 23.26 27.50
C PRO A 31 -6.21 22.46 27.49
N GLN A 32 -6.11 21.39 28.30
CA GLN A 32 -4.95 20.49 28.33
C GLN A 32 -5.08 19.29 27.38
N ALA A 33 -6.18 19.18 26.63
CA ALA A 33 -6.39 18.12 25.66
C ALA A 33 -5.25 18.09 24.63
N LYS A 34 -4.57 16.96 24.61
CA LYS A 34 -3.46 16.64 23.71
C LYS A 34 -3.73 15.32 23.03
N LEU A 35 -3.12 15.13 21.86
CA LEU A 35 -3.11 13.83 21.21
C LEU A 35 -2.49 12.80 22.16
N LEU A 36 -3.08 11.61 22.21
CA LEU A 36 -2.54 10.51 23.00
C LEU A 36 -1.11 10.20 22.50
N PRO A 37 -0.13 10.02 23.40
CA PRO A 37 1.20 9.60 23.03
C PRO A 37 1.17 8.11 22.67
N ILE A 38 0.68 7.79 21.47
CA ILE A 38 0.68 6.43 20.93
C ILE A 38 2.12 6.14 20.48
N THR A 39 2.82 5.29 21.22
CA THR A 39 4.20 4.88 20.90
C THR A 39 4.28 3.86 19.75
N GLY A 40 3.15 3.22 19.43
CA GLY A 40 3.01 2.27 18.34
C GLY A 40 1.69 1.51 18.45
N PHE A 41 1.44 0.66 17.46
CA PHE A 41 0.28 -0.24 17.45
C PHE A 41 0.75 -1.67 17.71
N GLY A 42 -0.08 -2.45 18.41
CA GLY A 42 0.16 -3.87 18.60
C GLY A 42 0.05 -4.65 17.29
N ALA A 43 0.60 -5.87 17.26
CA ALA A 43 0.38 -6.78 16.15
C ALA A 43 -1.13 -6.99 15.92
N GLU A 44 -1.54 -7.15 14.67
CA GLU A 44 -2.88 -7.61 14.30
C GLU A 44 -3.99 -6.71 14.89
N THR A 45 -3.80 -5.39 14.80
CA THR A 45 -4.73 -4.39 15.33
C THR A 45 -5.71 -3.87 14.26
N PHE A 46 -5.29 -3.83 13.00
CA PHE A 46 -6.07 -3.21 11.92
C PHE A 46 -6.77 -4.23 11.04
N ASP A 47 -8.00 -3.93 10.65
CA ASP A 47 -8.81 -4.76 9.74
C ASP A 47 -8.46 -4.52 8.26
N LYS A 48 -8.00 -3.31 7.94
CA LYS A 48 -7.59 -2.90 6.59
C LYS A 48 -6.38 -1.98 6.64
N ILE A 49 -5.46 -2.15 5.71
CA ILE A 49 -4.29 -1.29 5.53
C ILE A 49 -4.14 -0.94 4.05
N LEU A 50 -3.96 0.35 3.77
CA LEU A 50 -3.46 0.84 2.49
C LEU A 50 -1.98 1.18 2.69
N LEU A 51 -1.13 0.48 1.95
CA LEU A 51 0.30 0.68 1.92
C LEU A 51 0.68 1.32 0.58
N ASP A 52 0.90 2.63 0.61
CA ASP A 52 1.40 3.42 -0.52
C ASP A 52 2.80 3.96 -0.16
N PRO A 53 3.84 3.11 -0.21
CA PRO A 53 5.16 3.48 0.26
C PRO A 53 5.86 4.40 -0.75
N PRO A 54 6.87 5.17 -0.30
CA PRO A 54 7.72 5.90 -1.21
C PRO A 54 8.35 4.97 -2.26
N CYS A 55 8.35 5.41 -3.52
CA CYS A 55 8.86 4.65 -4.66
C CYS A 55 9.74 5.53 -5.56
N SER A 56 10.40 4.91 -6.53
CA SER A 56 11.25 5.62 -7.51
C SER A 56 10.49 6.65 -8.36
N ALA A 57 9.15 6.52 -8.42
CA ALA A 57 8.27 7.43 -9.13
C ALA A 57 8.57 7.54 -10.65
N LEU A 58 9.09 6.45 -11.25
CA LEU A 58 9.39 6.36 -12.69
C LEU A 58 8.14 6.47 -13.57
N GLY A 59 6.95 6.29 -13.00
CA GLY A 59 5.67 6.38 -13.71
C GLY A 59 5.08 7.78 -13.80
N LEU A 60 5.62 8.78 -13.09
CA LEU A 60 5.04 10.12 -13.06
C LEU A 60 5.08 10.79 -14.44
N ARG A 61 3.98 11.45 -14.82
CA ARG A 61 3.86 12.24 -16.06
C ARG A 61 3.18 13.60 -15.80
N PRO A 62 3.63 14.68 -16.47
CA PRO A 62 4.84 14.74 -17.31
C PRO A 62 6.11 14.76 -16.44
N ARG A 63 7.14 14.01 -16.86
CA ARG A 63 8.45 14.04 -16.21
C ARG A 63 9.53 14.04 -17.29
N LEU A 64 10.18 15.19 -17.47
CA LEU A 64 11.14 15.40 -18.57
C LEU A 64 12.53 14.85 -18.26
N VAL A 65 12.94 14.90 -16.99
CA VAL A 65 14.23 14.41 -16.52
C VAL A 65 14.04 13.65 -15.22
N HIS A 66 14.70 12.51 -15.10
CA HIS A 66 14.77 11.76 -13.87
C HIS A 66 16.22 11.37 -13.61
N ALA A 67 16.82 12.00 -12.61
CA ALA A 67 18.11 11.59 -12.09
C ALA A 67 17.87 10.47 -11.09
N CYS A 68 18.04 9.23 -11.52
CA CYS A 68 18.06 8.08 -10.64
C CYS A 68 19.09 7.07 -11.13
N ASN A 69 19.86 6.51 -10.20
CA ASN A 69 20.83 5.45 -10.49
C ASN A 69 20.29 4.08 -10.04
N LEU A 70 20.94 3.01 -10.49
CA LEU A 70 20.51 1.64 -10.18
C LEU A 70 20.53 1.35 -8.67
N THR A 71 21.49 1.92 -7.93
CA THR A 71 21.60 1.75 -6.48
C THR A 71 20.39 2.34 -5.75
N GLU A 72 19.93 3.52 -6.15
CA GLU A 72 18.73 4.15 -5.60
C GLU A 72 17.47 3.33 -5.88
N LEU A 73 17.32 2.78 -7.10
CA LEU A 73 16.18 1.90 -7.43
C LEU A 73 16.12 0.67 -6.51
N GLU A 74 17.28 0.10 -6.16
CA GLU A 74 17.35 -1.02 -5.23
C GLU A 74 17.01 -0.61 -3.80
N GLN A 75 17.46 0.57 -3.37
CA GLN A 75 17.13 1.10 -2.04
C GLN A 75 15.62 1.28 -1.85
N TYR A 76 14.88 1.76 -2.86
CA TYR A 76 13.41 1.85 -2.79
C TYR A 76 12.78 0.47 -2.58
N SER A 77 13.17 -0.53 -3.36
CA SER A 77 12.62 -1.88 -3.21
C SER A 77 12.90 -2.47 -1.82
N ASN A 78 14.12 -2.28 -1.28
CA ASN A 78 14.48 -2.77 0.05
C ASN A 78 13.69 -2.05 1.17
N MET A 79 13.54 -0.73 1.05
CA MET A 79 12.74 0.05 2.00
C MET A 79 11.26 -0.38 1.97
N GLN A 80 10.70 -0.62 0.79
CA GLN A 80 9.31 -1.07 0.64
C GLN A 80 9.07 -2.44 1.29
N ARG A 81 10.05 -3.34 1.29
CA ARG A 81 9.97 -4.61 2.04
C ARG A 81 9.78 -4.39 3.53
N ASN A 82 10.47 -3.39 4.11
CA ASN A 82 10.32 -3.05 5.53
C ASN A 82 8.91 -2.51 5.83
N PHE A 83 8.37 -1.66 4.96
CA PHE A 83 6.99 -1.18 5.10
C PHE A 83 5.97 -2.31 4.93
N LEU A 84 6.19 -3.21 3.98
CA LEU A 84 5.35 -4.39 3.77
C LEU A 84 5.34 -5.28 5.01
N TRP A 85 6.50 -5.56 5.60
CA TRP A 85 6.60 -6.30 6.86
C TRP A 85 5.79 -5.64 7.97
N ALA A 86 5.95 -4.33 8.17
CA ALA A 86 5.21 -3.60 9.19
C ALA A 86 3.69 -3.65 8.95
N ALA A 87 3.24 -3.50 7.70
CA ALA A 87 1.83 -3.62 7.34
C ALA A 87 1.29 -5.01 7.65
N VAL A 88 2.00 -6.08 7.27
CA VAL A 88 1.59 -7.47 7.56
C VAL A 88 1.55 -7.75 9.06
N PHE A 89 2.50 -7.24 9.83
CA PHE A 89 2.54 -7.38 11.28
C PHE A 89 1.31 -6.75 11.95
N LEU A 90 0.91 -5.56 11.49
CA LEU A 90 -0.20 -4.79 12.03
C LEU A 90 -1.58 -5.28 11.56
N LEU A 91 -1.65 -6.01 10.45
CA LEU A 91 -2.89 -6.49 9.86
C LEU A 91 -3.43 -7.73 10.57
N LYS A 92 -4.72 -7.76 10.87
CA LYS A 92 -5.42 -8.94 11.42
C LYS A 92 -5.49 -10.09 10.43
N PRO A 93 -5.52 -11.36 10.87
CA PRO A 93 -5.99 -12.47 10.05
C PRO A 93 -7.40 -12.17 9.50
N GLY A 94 -7.64 -12.48 8.23
CA GLY A 94 -8.82 -12.07 7.47
C GLY A 94 -8.83 -10.60 7.02
N GLY A 95 -7.86 -9.80 7.47
CA GLY A 95 -7.73 -8.39 7.10
C GLY A 95 -7.27 -8.19 5.66
N THR A 96 -7.54 -7.00 5.11
CA THR A 96 -7.18 -6.62 3.74
C THR A 96 -5.96 -5.70 3.69
N LEU A 97 -4.97 -6.04 2.88
CA LEU A 97 -3.86 -5.14 2.53
C LEU A 97 -4.00 -4.71 1.07
N VAL A 98 -3.91 -3.42 0.81
CA VAL A 98 -3.72 -2.89 -0.55
C VAL A 98 -2.31 -2.32 -0.62
N TYR A 99 -1.54 -2.74 -1.61
CA TYR A 99 -0.22 -2.22 -1.93
C TYR A 99 -0.31 -1.42 -3.22
N SER A 100 0.19 -0.19 -3.25
CA SER A 100 0.20 0.65 -4.44
C SER A 100 1.52 1.40 -4.61
N THR A 101 1.88 1.69 -5.85
CA THR A 101 3.04 2.54 -6.18
C THR A 101 2.76 3.36 -7.44
N CYS A 102 3.43 4.50 -7.57
CA CYS A 102 3.42 5.34 -8.79
C CYS A 102 4.69 5.14 -9.65
N THR A 103 5.22 3.91 -9.67
CA THR A 103 6.38 3.51 -10.48
C THR A 103 6.05 2.38 -11.44
N VAL A 104 6.84 2.27 -12.50
CA VAL A 104 6.76 1.17 -13.48
C VAL A 104 7.83 0.09 -13.24
N ASN A 105 8.71 0.26 -12.25
CA ASN A 105 9.80 -0.66 -11.96
C ASN A 105 9.28 -2.03 -11.45
N PRO A 106 9.55 -3.15 -12.15
CA PRO A 106 9.08 -4.46 -11.71
C PRO A 106 9.61 -4.91 -10.35
N LYS A 107 10.80 -4.43 -9.94
CA LYS A 107 11.37 -4.72 -8.60
C LYS A 107 10.51 -4.18 -7.46
N GLU A 108 9.84 -3.05 -7.69
CA GLU A 108 8.95 -2.40 -6.73
C GLU A 108 7.51 -2.94 -6.86
N ASN A 109 7.16 -3.56 -7.99
CA ASN A 109 5.78 -3.97 -8.28
C ASN A 109 5.64 -5.50 -8.22
N GLU A 110 5.74 -6.18 -9.36
CA GLU A 110 5.48 -7.62 -9.47
C GLU A 110 6.41 -8.45 -8.57
N GLN A 111 7.68 -8.09 -8.47
CA GLN A 111 8.62 -8.79 -7.59
C GLN A 111 8.35 -8.53 -6.10
N MET A 112 7.77 -7.37 -5.76
CA MET A 112 7.31 -7.10 -4.40
C MET A 112 6.11 -7.98 -4.05
N VAL A 113 5.18 -8.16 -4.98
CA VAL A 113 4.04 -9.08 -4.83
C VAL A 113 4.53 -10.52 -4.66
N ALA A 114 5.48 -10.96 -5.49
CA ALA A 114 6.07 -12.29 -5.37
C ALA A 114 6.73 -12.49 -4.00
N HIS A 115 7.55 -11.54 -3.55
CA HIS A 115 8.15 -11.55 -2.22
C HIS A 115 7.11 -11.59 -1.10
N ALA A 116 6.01 -10.85 -1.24
CA ALA A 116 4.93 -10.83 -0.26
C ALA A 116 4.26 -12.20 -0.09
N LEU A 117 4.00 -12.89 -1.22
CA LEU A 117 3.37 -14.21 -1.24
C LEU A 117 4.29 -15.32 -0.75
N GLU A 118 5.60 -15.18 -0.96
CA GLU A 118 6.60 -16.13 -0.47
C GLU A 118 6.86 -15.96 1.04
N SER A 119 6.93 -14.72 1.52
CA SER A 119 7.44 -14.42 2.87
C SER A 119 6.36 -14.36 3.95
N TYR A 120 5.10 -14.16 3.57
CA TYR A 120 4.02 -13.84 4.51
C TYR A 120 2.76 -14.68 4.27
N PRO A 121 1.91 -14.87 5.29
CA PRO A 121 0.62 -15.56 5.15
C PRO A 121 -0.40 -14.64 4.45
N LEU A 122 -0.10 -14.25 3.21
CA LEU A 122 -0.92 -13.40 2.36
C LEU A 122 -1.39 -14.21 1.15
N GLU A 123 -2.63 -13.95 0.75
CA GLU A 123 -3.19 -14.45 -0.49
C GLU A 123 -3.54 -13.29 -1.42
N LEU A 124 -3.10 -13.36 -2.67
CA LEU A 124 -3.41 -12.37 -3.70
C LEU A 124 -4.85 -12.56 -4.19
N VAL A 125 -5.64 -11.49 -4.13
CA VAL A 125 -7.05 -11.48 -4.53
C VAL A 125 -7.30 -10.48 -5.67
N GLY A 126 -8.26 -10.82 -6.53
CA GLY A 126 -8.68 -9.94 -7.63
C GLY A 126 -9.28 -8.63 -7.15
N GLN A 127 -9.25 -7.64 -8.04
CA GLN A 127 -9.72 -6.28 -7.79
C GLN A 127 -10.91 -5.95 -8.68
N SER A 128 -11.80 -5.09 -8.19
CA SER A 128 -12.94 -4.57 -8.95
C SER A 128 -13.16 -3.10 -8.56
N PRO A 129 -13.34 -2.17 -9.52
CA PRO A 129 -13.34 -2.40 -10.97
C PRO A 129 -11.93 -2.71 -11.53
N VAL A 130 -11.88 -3.34 -12.70
CA VAL A 130 -10.65 -3.55 -13.47
C VAL A 130 -10.51 -2.39 -14.46
N LEU A 131 -9.51 -1.54 -14.23
CA LEU A 131 -9.22 -0.34 -15.01
C LEU A 131 -7.81 -0.39 -15.62
N GLY A 132 -6.87 -1.08 -14.96
CA GLY A 132 -5.52 -1.30 -15.44
C GLY A 132 -5.38 -2.59 -16.25
N GLU A 133 -4.20 -2.75 -16.83
CA GLU A 133 -3.77 -3.98 -17.49
C GLU A 133 -3.26 -5.00 -16.46
N PRO A 134 -3.17 -6.30 -16.83
CA PRO A 134 -2.52 -7.31 -15.99
C PRO A 134 -1.06 -6.97 -15.67
N GLY A 135 -0.54 -7.55 -14.59
CA GLY A 135 0.88 -7.47 -14.24
C GLY A 135 1.79 -8.22 -15.22
N LEU A 136 3.09 -8.03 -15.07
CA LEU A 136 4.10 -8.71 -15.90
C LEU A 136 4.33 -10.17 -15.44
N VAL A 137 4.06 -11.15 -16.31
CA VAL A 137 4.19 -12.59 -16.01
C VAL A 137 5.64 -13.04 -15.80
N ASN A 138 6.61 -12.44 -16.49
CA ASN A 138 8.02 -12.84 -16.37
C ASN A 138 8.78 -12.07 -15.26
N GLN A 139 8.07 -11.60 -14.24
CA GLN A 139 8.63 -10.79 -13.14
C GLN A 139 8.27 -11.36 -11.76
N GLY A 140 8.13 -12.68 -11.67
CA GLY A 140 7.88 -13.41 -10.42
C GLY A 140 6.42 -13.80 -10.18
N LEU A 141 5.50 -13.45 -11.09
CA LEU A 141 4.08 -13.79 -10.99
C LEU A 141 3.66 -14.81 -12.04
N SER A 142 2.85 -15.80 -11.67
CA SER A 142 2.16 -16.63 -12.66
C SER A 142 1.14 -15.82 -13.47
N ALA A 143 0.65 -16.36 -14.59
CA ALA A 143 -0.39 -15.69 -15.40
C ALA A 143 -1.65 -15.39 -14.56
N ASP A 144 -2.06 -16.33 -13.70
CA ASP A 144 -3.21 -16.16 -12.82
C ASP A 144 -2.98 -15.09 -11.75
N GLN A 145 -1.75 -14.96 -11.23
CA GLN A 145 -1.40 -13.92 -10.27
C GLN A 145 -1.32 -12.54 -10.94
N ALA A 146 -0.71 -12.48 -12.14
CA ALA A 146 -0.64 -11.27 -12.95
C ALA A 146 -2.02 -10.71 -13.29
N ALA A 147 -3.01 -11.57 -13.54
CA ALA A 147 -4.39 -11.15 -13.79
C ALA A 147 -5.11 -10.53 -12.56
N LYS A 148 -4.57 -10.71 -11.34
CA LYS A 148 -5.16 -10.18 -10.09
C LYS A 148 -4.59 -8.83 -9.65
N VAL A 149 -3.47 -8.41 -10.24
CA VAL A 149 -2.89 -7.07 -10.03
C VAL A 149 -3.34 -6.13 -11.14
N GLN A 150 -3.26 -4.83 -10.89
CA GLN A 150 -3.56 -3.81 -11.89
C GLN A 150 -2.33 -2.96 -12.12
N ARG A 151 -1.87 -2.92 -13.37
CA ARG A 151 -0.76 -2.12 -13.83
C ARG A 151 -1.28 -1.08 -14.83
N PHE A 152 -0.86 0.16 -14.65
CA PHE A 152 -1.12 1.24 -15.58
C PHE A 152 0.21 1.55 -16.25
N ASP A 153 0.35 1.18 -17.52
CA ASP A 153 1.55 1.47 -18.30
C ASP A 153 1.35 2.78 -19.08
N PRO A 154 2.21 3.80 -18.91
CA PRO A 154 2.12 5.02 -19.69
C PRO A 154 2.29 4.84 -21.20
N ALA A 155 2.87 3.73 -21.63
CA ALA A 155 3.02 3.38 -23.04
C ALA A 155 1.78 2.66 -23.62
N SER A 156 0.80 2.34 -22.79
CA SER A 156 -0.46 1.71 -23.22
C SER A 156 -1.37 2.73 -23.95
N ALA A 157 -2.47 2.22 -24.52
CA ALA A 157 -3.48 3.07 -25.17
C ALA A 157 -4.21 4.00 -24.18
N SER A 158 -4.16 3.68 -22.88
CA SER A 158 -4.72 4.52 -21.82
C SER A 158 -3.71 5.59 -21.45
N ASP A 159 -4.02 6.86 -21.71
CA ASP A 159 -3.12 7.98 -21.40
C ASP A 159 -3.15 8.32 -19.90
N THR A 160 -2.55 7.44 -19.10
CA THR A 160 -2.40 7.62 -17.65
C THR A 160 -0.94 7.76 -17.24
N MET A 161 -0.75 8.11 -15.97
CA MET A 161 0.54 7.91 -15.31
C MET A 161 0.82 6.42 -15.09
N GLY A 162 2.08 6.12 -14.80
CA GLY A 162 2.52 4.79 -14.42
C GLY A 162 2.13 4.51 -12.98
N PHE A 163 1.35 3.45 -12.78
CA PHE A 163 0.80 3.11 -11.47
C PHE A 163 0.64 1.60 -11.33
N PHE A 164 0.68 1.11 -10.10
CA PHE A 164 0.50 -0.31 -9.80
C PHE A 164 -0.33 -0.49 -8.54
N CYS A 165 -1.19 -1.51 -8.53
CA CYS A 165 -2.01 -1.87 -7.38
C CYS A 165 -2.11 -3.40 -7.23
N ALA A 166 -1.88 -3.89 -6.02
CA ALA A 166 -2.08 -5.27 -5.62
C ALA A 166 -2.92 -5.33 -4.33
N LYS A 167 -3.83 -6.30 -4.25
CA LYS A 167 -4.70 -6.50 -3.09
C LYS A 167 -4.49 -7.89 -2.51
N PHE A 168 -4.31 -7.95 -1.20
CA PHE A 168 -4.10 -9.18 -0.45
C PHE A 168 -5.11 -9.34 0.68
N VAL A 169 -5.34 -10.60 1.06
CA VAL A 169 -5.99 -10.97 2.32
C VAL A 169 -4.99 -11.74 3.17
N LYS A 170 -4.86 -11.37 4.45
CA LYS A 170 -4.02 -12.12 5.39
C LYS A 170 -4.74 -13.37 5.83
N THR A 171 -4.15 -14.55 5.65
CA THR A 171 -4.84 -15.82 5.87
C THR A 171 -4.70 -16.34 7.31
N LYS A 172 -3.59 -16.06 7.98
CA LYS A 172 -3.28 -16.57 9.33
C LYS A 172 -2.54 -15.55 10.18
N SER A 173 -2.44 -15.82 11.48
CA SER A 173 -1.67 -14.98 12.39
C SER A 173 -0.18 -15.10 12.10
N ILE A 174 0.53 -13.97 12.17
CA ILE A 174 1.99 -13.96 11.97
C ILE A 174 2.71 -14.66 13.14
N ARG A 175 2.08 -14.73 14.32
CA ARG A 175 2.66 -15.35 15.53
C ARG A 175 2.74 -16.87 15.44
N GLU A 176 1.84 -17.50 14.69
CA GLU A 176 1.78 -18.97 14.53
C GLU A 176 2.91 -19.48 13.62
N THR A 177 3.41 -18.64 12.72
CA THR A 177 4.44 -19.02 11.74
C THR A 177 5.81 -19.19 12.42
N THR A 178 6.10 -18.41 13.46
CA THR A 178 7.36 -18.50 14.24
C THR A 178 7.49 -19.72 15.13
N SER A 179 6.39 -20.41 15.48
CA SER A 179 6.43 -21.58 16.37
C SER A 179 6.82 -22.88 15.66
N SER A 180 6.84 -22.90 14.33
CA SER A 180 7.10 -24.13 13.54
C SER A 180 8.56 -24.30 13.09
N GLN A 181 9.47 -23.39 13.48
CA GLN A 181 10.91 -23.47 13.16
C GLN A 181 11.79 -23.93 14.34
N ASN A 182 11.21 -24.25 15.50
CA ASN A 182 11.94 -24.66 16.71
C ASN A 182 11.60 -26.10 17.18
N ASN A 183 11.34 -27.04 16.26
CA ASN A 183 11.24 -28.47 16.57
C ASN A 183 12.06 -29.30 15.57
#